data_AF-A0A0Q9L042-F1
#
_entry.id   AF-A0A0Q9L042-F1
#
_cell.length_a   1.000
_cell.length_b   1.000
_cell.length_c   1.000
_cell.angle_alpha   90.00
_cell.angle_beta   90.00
_cell.angle_gamma   90.00
#
_symmetry.space_group_name_H-M   'P 1'
#
loop_
_entity.id
_entity.type
_entity.pdbx_description
1 polymer ?
#
loop_
_entity_poly.entity_id
_entity_poly.type
_entity_poly.pdbx_seq_one_letter_code
_entity_poly.pdbx_strand_id
1 'polypeptide(L)'
;MGPAELAALVAREADAGVAGALRAFDASGALTVDTVIGRIGSRPAADSTPWEDVVWQAEVVMRPSGTVRDLPPTTTDAPANLDVPQVIAALAVDALRGVGDRWRAALDRRGISTVGDLASVSPASLAAWSRESDGGYAVQLVARARSCAGAWPRVDRGDARTLLAVSESDPGDVSAWPPGSRAEAHLLWAACLRLRAALDDDVLARITVNGT
;
A
#
# COMPACT_ATOMS: atom_id res chain seq x y z
N MET A 1 -24.49 13.47 6.41
CA MET A 1 -23.24 14.17 6.07
C MET A 1 -23.38 14.68 4.64
N GLY A 2 -23.17 15.97 4.42
CA GLY A 2 -23.34 16.57 3.09
C GLY A 2 -22.13 16.32 2.17
N PRO A 3 -22.27 16.47 0.84
CA PRO A 3 -21.18 16.29 -0.12
C PRO A 3 -19.93 17.15 0.15
N ALA A 4 -20.11 18.37 0.64
CA ALA A 4 -19.00 19.25 1.01
C ALA A 4 -18.22 18.74 2.24
N GLU A 5 -18.90 18.12 3.19
CA GLU A 5 -18.27 17.55 4.40
C GLU A 5 -17.48 16.27 4.07
N LEU A 6 -18.05 15.41 3.22
CA LEU A 6 -17.38 14.22 2.70
C LEU A 6 -16.15 14.59 1.86
N ALA A 7 -16.28 15.55 0.93
CA ALA A 7 -15.16 16.05 0.15
C ALA A 7 -14.05 16.63 1.04
N ALA A 8 -14.41 17.37 2.09
CA ALA A 8 -13.46 17.93 3.05
C ALA A 8 -12.78 16.86 3.92
N LEU A 9 -13.45 15.74 4.21
CA LEU A 9 -12.85 14.60 4.89
C LEU A 9 -11.85 13.88 3.99
N VAL A 10 -12.24 13.58 2.75
CA VAL A 10 -11.34 12.95 1.76
C VAL A 10 -10.13 13.84 1.47
N ALA A 11 -10.31 15.16 1.38
CA ALA A 11 -9.23 16.11 1.23
C ALA A 11 -8.26 16.11 2.41
N ARG A 12 -8.76 16.12 3.64
CA ARG A 12 -7.92 16.05 4.84
C ARG A 12 -7.14 14.74 4.93
N GLU A 13 -7.77 13.63 4.57
CA GLU A 13 -7.11 12.33 4.59
C GLU A 13 -6.02 12.23 3.52
N ALA A 14 -6.31 12.74 2.31
CA ALA A 14 -5.32 12.81 1.23
C ALA A 14 -4.14 13.73 1.60
N ASP A 15 -4.40 14.89 2.20
CA ASP A 15 -3.35 15.82 2.67
C ASP A 15 -2.50 15.19 3.77
N ALA A 16 -3.10 14.46 4.71
CA ALA A 16 -2.38 13.75 5.77
C ALA A 16 -1.48 12.64 5.18
N GLY A 17 -2.00 11.88 4.22
CA GLY A 17 -1.24 10.86 3.49
C GLY A 17 -0.06 11.45 2.71
N VAL A 18 -0.28 12.57 2.01
CA VAL A 18 0.76 13.33 1.29
C VAL A 18 1.83 13.84 2.25
N ALA A 19 1.44 14.45 3.37
CA ALA A 19 2.37 14.97 4.37
C ALA A 19 3.19 13.86 5.05
N GLY A 20 2.61 12.66 5.23
CA GLY A 20 3.34 11.48 5.69
C GLY A 20 4.38 11.01 4.67
N ALA A 21 3.98 10.92 3.39
CA ALA A 21 4.88 10.54 2.30
C ALA A 21 6.05 11.53 2.13
N LEU A 22 5.78 12.84 2.18
CA LEU A 22 6.80 13.88 2.06
C LEU A 22 7.84 13.84 3.20
N ARG A 23 7.38 13.71 4.45
CA ARG A 23 8.28 13.59 5.59
C ARG A 23 9.19 12.37 5.47
N ALA A 24 8.68 11.27 4.91
CA ALA A 24 9.47 10.09 4.67
C ALA A 24 10.49 10.24 3.54
N PHE A 25 10.12 10.93 2.46
CA PHE A 25 11.07 11.28 1.40
C PHE A 25 12.21 12.15 1.94
N ASP A 26 11.88 13.19 2.71
CA ASP A 26 12.88 14.05 3.35
C ASP A 26 13.78 13.27 4.31
N ALA A 27 13.22 12.39 5.14
CA ALA A 27 13.97 11.55 6.07
C ALA A 27 14.88 10.53 5.37
N SER A 28 14.47 10.03 4.19
CA SER A 28 15.28 9.09 3.39
C SER A 28 16.50 9.74 2.74
N GLY A 29 16.50 11.06 2.56
CA GLY A 29 17.54 11.80 1.84
C GLY A 29 17.73 11.38 0.36
N ALA A 30 16.83 10.56 -0.18
CA ALA A 30 16.93 10.00 -1.53
C ALA A 30 16.44 10.99 -2.61
N LEU A 31 15.48 11.84 -2.24
CA LEU A 31 14.78 12.76 -3.14
C LEU A 31 14.32 14.01 -2.38
N THR A 32 14.57 15.19 -2.94
CA THR A 32 13.86 16.43 -2.58
C THR A 32 12.66 16.61 -3.50
N VAL A 33 11.50 17.01 -2.96
CA VAL A 33 10.27 17.20 -3.72
C VAL A 33 9.95 18.69 -3.83
N ASP A 34 9.88 19.21 -5.05
CA ASP A 34 9.61 20.64 -5.30
C ASP A 34 8.13 20.97 -5.26
N THR A 35 7.29 20.05 -5.74
CA THR A 35 5.87 20.30 -5.89
C THR A 35 5.10 19.01 -5.72
N VAL A 36 4.05 19.08 -4.90
CA VAL A 36 3.01 18.05 -4.83
C VAL A 36 1.69 18.65 -5.26
N ILE A 37 1.01 17.99 -6.19
CA ILE A 37 -0.32 18.35 -6.64
C ILE A 37 -1.25 17.20 -6.27
N GLY A 38 -2.13 17.45 -5.30
CA GLY A 38 -3.27 16.57 -5.01
C GLY A 38 -4.49 17.02 -5.80
N ARG A 39 -5.13 16.09 -6.51
CA ARG A 39 -6.44 16.30 -7.14
C ARG A 39 -7.41 15.28 -6.59
N ILE A 40 -8.56 15.75 -6.12
CA ILE A 40 -9.59 14.90 -5.58
C ILE A 40 -10.85 15.12 -6.40
N GLY A 41 -11.31 14.04 -7.02
CA GLY A 41 -12.52 14.02 -7.82
C GLY A 41 -13.48 12.97 -7.29
N SER A 42 -14.74 13.11 -7.67
CA SER A 42 -15.73 12.05 -7.53
C SER A 42 -16.29 11.70 -8.89
N ARG A 43 -16.68 10.44 -9.07
CA ARG A 43 -17.35 9.96 -10.28
C ARG A 43 -18.65 9.26 -9.90
N PRO A 44 -19.75 10.00 -9.72
CA PRO A 44 -21.07 9.39 -9.48
C PRO A 44 -21.51 8.60 -10.71
N ALA A 45 -22.21 7.47 -10.49
CA ALA A 45 -22.73 6.62 -11.56
C ALA A 45 -23.99 7.22 -12.22
N ALA A 46 -24.75 8.02 -11.48
CA ALA A 46 -25.87 8.83 -11.93
C ALA A 46 -26.07 10.04 -10.99
N ASP A 47 -26.82 11.05 -11.42
CA ASP A 47 -27.13 12.24 -10.58
C ASP A 47 -27.90 11.89 -9.29
N SER A 48 -28.50 10.70 -9.24
CA SER A 48 -29.22 10.17 -8.09
C SER A 48 -28.39 9.22 -7.21
N THR A 49 -27.10 9.03 -7.49
CA THR A 49 -26.24 8.14 -6.68
C THR A 49 -26.18 8.66 -5.23
N PRO A 50 -26.54 7.82 -4.23
CA PRO A 50 -26.34 8.17 -2.83
C PRO A 50 -24.87 8.51 -2.56
N TRP A 51 -24.60 9.51 -1.73
CA TRP A 51 -23.24 10.03 -1.55
C TRP A 51 -22.27 9.01 -0.94
N GLU A 52 -22.80 8.08 -0.15
CA GLU A 52 -22.10 6.91 0.38
C GLU A 52 -21.62 5.93 -0.72
N ASP A 53 -22.27 5.94 -1.89
CA ASP A 53 -21.96 5.05 -3.01
C ASP A 53 -21.13 5.76 -4.11
N VAL A 54 -20.81 7.04 -3.92
CA VAL A 54 -20.01 7.82 -4.88
C VAL A 54 -18.55 7.40 -4.77
N VAL A 55 -17.98 6.96 -5.90
CA VAL A 55 -16.55 6.63 -5.98
C VAL A 55 -15.72 7.91 -5.95
N TRP A 56 -14.81 7.99 -4.98
CA TRP A 56 -13.84 9.07 -4.84
C TRP A 56 -12.47 8.65 -5.40
N GLN A 57 -11.84 9.54 -6.15
CA GLN A 57 -10.52 9.33 -6.72
C GLN A 57 -9.59 10.45 -6.27
N ALA A 58 -8.43 10.07 -5.72
CA ALA A 58 -7.33 10.98 -5.46
C ALA A 58 -6.19 10.69 -6.44
N GLU A 59 -5.75 11.71 -7.16
CA GLU A 59 -4.51 11.70 -7.94
C GLU A 59 -3.48 12.54 -7.19
N VAL A 60 -2.32 11.97 -6.90
CA VAL A 60 -1.20 12.70 -6.31
C VAL A 60 -0.04 12.67 -7.30
N VAL A 61 0.37 13.84 -7.77
CA VAL A 61 1.53 14.01 -8.64
C VAL A 61 2.64 14.66 -7.84
N MET A 62 3.75 13.94 -7.67
CA MET A 62 4.95 14.46 -7.02
C MET A 62 6.00 14.79 -8.09
N ARG A 63 6.55 15.99 -8.04
CA ARG A 63 7.64 16.43 -8.91
C ARG A 63 8.93 16.56 -8.08
N PRO A 64 9.93 15.68 -8.29
CA PRO A 64 11.20 15.76 -7.59
C PRO A 64 12.05 16.93 -8.09
N SER A 65 12.79 17.59 -7.19
CA SER A 65 13.93 18.45 -7.55
C SER A 65 15.16 17.58 -7.82
N GLY A 66 15.66 17.62 -9.04
CA GLY A 66 16.99 17.09 -9.37
C GLY A 66 17.08 15.57 -9.58
N THR A 67 18.31 15.06 -9.52
CA THR A 67 18.64 13.65 -9.79
C THR A 67 18.34 12.76 -8.59
N VAL A 68 17.49 11.75 -8.79
CA VAL A 68 17.31 10.60 -7.89
C VAL A 68 18.70 10.08 -7.50
N ARG A 69 19.01 10.06 -6.21
CA ARG A 69 20.22 9.36 -5.76
C ARG A 69 19.95 7.86 -5.90
N ASP A 70 20.66 7.20 -6.80
CA ASP A 70 20.70 5.74 -6.83
C ASP A 70 21.29 5.26 -5.49
N LEU A 71 20.42 4.74 -4.63
CA LEU A 71 20.85 3.98 -3.47
C LEU A 71 21.62 2.76 -4.00
N PRO A 72 22.86 2.51 -3.54
CA PRO A 72 23.65 1.41 -4.03
C PRO A 72 22.91 0.08 -3.77
N PRO A 73 22.94 -0.87 -4.72
CA PRO A 73 22.31 -2.16 -4.54
C PRO A 73 22.94 -2.84 -3.33
N THR A 74 22.16 -3.02 -2.28
CA THR A 74 22.60 -3.74 -1.08
C THR A 74 22.58 -5.23 -1.42
N THR A 75 23.67 -5.75 -1.98
CA THR A 75 23.91 -7.19 -2.08
C THR A 75 24.13 -7.71 -0.67
N THR A 76 23.31 -8.66 -0.21
CA THR A 76 23.70 -9.46 0.96
C THR A 76 23.09 -10.85 0.97
N ASP A 77 23.94 -11.84 0.71
CA ASP A 77 23.76 -13.25 1.07
C ASP A 77 23.83 -13.42 2.60
N ALA A 78 22.76 -13.94 3.24
CA ALA A 78 22.73 -14.65 4.55
C ALA A 78 21.25 -14.86 5.01
N PRO A 79 20.94 -15.86 5.85
CA PRO A 79 19.90 -16.85 5.59
C PRO A 79 18.49 -16.46 6.06
N ALA A 80 17.51 -17.10 5.40
CA ALA A 80 16.07 -16.95 5.52
C ALA A 80 15.55 -16.80 6.97
N ASN A 81 15.10 -15.59 7.31
CA ASN A 81 13.93 -15.43 8.17
C ASN A 81 12.69 -15.62 7.30
N LEU A 82 11.59 -16.10 7.91
CA LEU A 82 10.27 -16.17 7.28
C LEU A 82 10.00 -14.89 6.48
N ASP A 83 9.81 -15.07 5.18
CA ASP A 83 9.75 -14.01 4.19
C ASP A 83 8.37 -13.36 4.32
N VAL A 84 8.26 -12.22 5.03
CA VAL A 84 7.00 -11.45 5.13
C VAL A 84 6.35 -11.32 3.74
N PRO A 85 7.09 -10.99 2.65
CA PRO A 85 6.59 -11.10 1.28
C PRO A 85 5.88 -12.42 0.92
N GLN A 86 6.39 -13.59 1.34
CA GLN A 86 5.71 -14.88 1.14
C GLN A 86 4.45 -15.01 2.00
N VAL A 87 4.49 -14.57 3.27
CA VAL A 87 3.30 -14.54 4.13
C VAL A 87 2.21 -13.70 3.48
N ILE A 88 2.56 -12.51 3.01
CA ILE A 88 1.65 -11.61 2.32
C ILE A 88 1.15 -12.22 1.00
N ALA A 89 2.03 -12.83 0.21
CA ALA A 89 1.64 -13.47 -1.05
C ALA A 89 0.67 -14.63 -0.83
N ALA A 90 0.76 -15.34 0.29
CA ALA A 90 -0.12 -16.44 0.66
C ALA A 90 -1.47 -15.99 1.25
N LEU A 91 -1.64 -14.69 1.58
CA LEU A 91 -2.91 -14.18 2.05
C LEU A 91 -3.99 -14.37 0.98
N ALA A 92 -5.22 -14.61 1.41
CA ALA A 92 -6.37 -14.63 0.52
C ALA A 92 -6.55 -13.25 -0.15
N VAL A 93 -7.06 -13.24 -1.37
CA VAL A 93 -7.23 -12.00 -2.18
C VAL A 93 -8.09 -10.93 -1.50
N ASP A 94 -8.95 -11.33 -0.57
CA ASP A 94 -9.81 -10.44 0.20
C ASP A 94 -9.09 -9.69 1.32
N ALA A 95 -7.84 -10.04 1.61
CA ALA A 95 -6.98 -9.23 2.44
C ALA A 95 -6.63 -7.88 1.78
N LEU A 96 -6.77 -7.78 0.46
CA LEU A 96 -6.53 -6.53 -0.28
C LEU A 96 -7.70 -5.58 -0.10
N ARG A 97 -7.37 -4.33 0.24
CA ARG A 97 -8.35 -3.24 0.31
C ARG A 97 -9.16 -3.17 -0.98
N GLY A 98 -10.48 -3.09 -0.82
CA GLY A 98 -11.43 -2.98 -1.93
C GLY A 98 -11.86 -4.31 -2.57
N VAL A 99 -11.25 -5.45 -2.20
CA VAL A 99 -11.70 -6.75 -2.68
C VAL A 99 -12.89 -7.24 -1.85
N GLY A 100 -14.09 -6.81 -2.24
CA GLY A 100 -15.34 -7.34 -1.70
C GLY A 100 -15.76 -8.69 -2.29
N ASP A 101 -16.86 -9.26 -1.79
CA ASP A 101 -17.35 -10.60 -2.16
C ASP A 101 -17.53 -10.80 -3.67
N ARG A 102 -17.96 -9.76 -4.39
CA ARG A 102 -18.10 -9.81 -5.84
C ARG A 102 -16.77 -10.12 -6.53
N TRP A 103 -15.70 -9.44 -6.14
CA TRP A 103 -14.38 -9.64 -6.72
C TRP A 103 -13.79 -10.97 -6.27
N ARG A 104 -13.95 -11.34 -4.99
CA ARG A 104 -13.56 -12.65 -4.47
C ARG A 104 -14.17 -13.78 -5.29
N ALA A 105 -15.49 -13.77 -5.51
CA ALA A 105 -16.18 -14.79 -6.32
C ALA A 105 -15.83 -14.75 -7.82
N ALA A 106 -15.44 -13.58 -8.36
CA ALA A 106 -14.98 -13.47 -9.74
C ALA A 106 -13.57 -14.07 -9.94
N LEU A 107 -12.68 -13.83 -8.98
CA LEU A 107 -11.30 -14.34 -8.96
C LEU A 107 -11.26 -15.84 -8.68
N ASP A 108 -12.05 -16.32 -7.72
CA ASP A 108 -12.12 -17.73 -7.33
C ASP A 108 -12.54 -18.65 -8.49
N ARG A 109 -13.52 -18.20 -9.30
CA ARG A 109 -13.93 -18.92 -10.54
C ARG A 109 -12.80 -19.07 -11.57
N ARG A 110 -11.69 -18.35 -11.41
CA ARG A 110 -10.50 -18.40 -12.27
C ARG A 110 -9.30 -19.03 -11.56
N GLY A 111 -9.50 -19.61 -10.37
CA GLY A 111 -8.44 -20.21 -9.57
C GLY A 111 -7.48 -19.19 -8.96
N ILE A 112 -7.89 -17.93 -8.84
CA ILE A 112 -7.09 -16.87 -8.22
C ILE A 112 -7.62 -16.68 -6.81
N SER A 113 -6.86 -17.16 -5.83
CA SER A 113 -7.30 -17.23 -4.44
C SER A 113 -6.41 -16.42 -3.49
N THR A 114 -5.16 -16.17 -3.88
CA THR A 114 -4.18 -15.46 -3.07
C THR A 114 -3.73 -14.13 -3.67
N VAL A 115 -3.15 -13.27 -2.83
CA VAL A 115 -2.51 -12.01 -3.27
C VAL A 115 -1.41 -12.29 -4.29
N GLY A 116 -0.62 -13.35 -4.08
CA GLY A 116 0.42 -13.81 -5.02
C GLY A 116 -0.16 -14.24 -6.36
N ASP A 117 -1.24 -15.01 -6.36
CA ASP A 117 -1.95 -15.41 -7.60
C ASP A 117 -2.36 -14.17 -8.37
N LEU A 118 -3.02 -13.21 -7.71
CA LEU A 118 -3.50 -11.98 -8.33
C LEU A 118 -2.35 -11.09 -8.85
N ALA A 119 -1.23 -11.04 -8.13
CA ALA A 119 -0.05 -10.29 -8.56
C ALA A 119 0.54 -10.82 -9.89
N SER A 120 0.40 -12.13 -10.14
CA SER A 120 0.84 -12.78 -11.38
C SER A 120 -0.08 -12.52 -12.59
N VAL A 121 -1.31 -12.09 -12.35
CA VAL A 121 -2.31 -11.84 -13.41
C VAL A 121 -1.97 -10.57 -14.17
N SER A 122 -2.16 -10.58 -15.50
CA SER A 122 -2.02 -9.36 -16.29
C SER A 122 -3.22 -8.44 -16.12
N PRO A 123 -3.04 -7.09 -16.08
CA PRO A 123 -4.17 -6.17 -15.99
C PRO A 123 -5.19 -6.35 -17.12
N ALA A 124 -4.73 -6.68 -18.33
CA ALA A 124 -5.61 -6.95 -19.48
C ALA A 124 -6.48 -8.20 -19.27
N SER A 125 -5.91 -9.27 -18.71
CA SER A 125 -6.67 -10.47 -18.36
C SER A 125 -7.73 -10.16 -17.32
N LEU A 126 -7.37 -9.45 -16.25
CA LEU A 126 -8.32 -9.12 -15.19
C LEU A 126 -9.43 -8.17 -15.68
N ALA A 127 -9.09 -7.17 -16.48
CA ALA A 127 -10.05 -6.24 -17.09
C ALA A 127 -11.07 -6.99 -17.95
N ALA A 128 -10.64 -7.94 -18.78
CA ALA A 128 -11.53 -8.77 -19.61
C ALA A 128 -12.52 -9.61 -18.77
N TRP A 129 -12.18 -9.97 -17.53
CA TRP A 129 -13.05 -10.77 -16.66
C TRP A 129 -14.02 -9.92 -15.86
N SER A 130 -13.62 -8.69 -15.53
CA SER A 130 -14.34 -7.78 -14.64
C SER A 130 -15.69 -7.30 -15.18
N ARG A 131 -15.90 -7.38 -16.51
CA ARG A 131 -17.02 -6.78 -17.25
C ARG A 131 -17.23 -5.29 -16.95
N GLU A 132 -16.22 -4.62 -16.36
CA GLU A 132 -16.24 -3.18 -16.16
C GLU A 132 -16.01 -2.48 -17.50
N SER A 133 -16.75 -1.40 -17.72
CA SER A 133 -16.69 -0.62 -18.96
C SER A 133 -15.31 0.01 -19.18
N ASP A 134 -14.62 0.39 -18.10
CA ASP A 134 -13.38 1.16 -18.16
C ASP A 134 -12.13 0.35 -17.74
N GLY A 135 -12.29 -0.81 -17.10
CA GLY A 135 -11.19 -1.69 -16.63
C GLY A 135 -10.22 -1.06 -15.62
N GLY A 136 -10.44 0.19 -15.21
CA GLY A 136 -9.53 0.95 -14.35
C GLY A 136 -9.37 0.33 -12.96
N TYR A 137 -10.45 -0.24 -12.40
CA TYR A 137 -10.37 -0.89 -11.10
C TYR A 137 -9.58 -2.21 -11.16
N ALA A 138 -9.71 -2.96 -12.25
CA ALA A 138 -8.89 -4.16 -12.49
C ALA A 138 -7.39 -3.84 -12.54
N VAL A 139 -6.99 -2.74 -13.19
CA VAL A 139 -5.60 -2.28 -13.21
C VAL A 139 -5.13 -1.92 -11.81
N GLN A 140 -5.93 -1.16 -11.05
CA GLN A 140 -5.62 -0.78 -9.67
C GLN A 140 -5.46 -2.01 -8.77
N LEU A 141 -6.31 -3.02 -8.92
CA LEU A 141 -6.28 -4.22 -8.11
C LEU A 141 -5.02 -5.08 -8.37
N VAL A 142 -4.63 -5.26 -9.64
CA VAL A 142 -3.36 -5.92 -9.98
C VAL A 142 -2.16 -5.12 -9.47
N ALA A 143 -2.18 -3.80 -9.64
CA ALA A 143 -1.11 -2.93 -9.16
C ALA A 143 -0.95 -3.06 -7.64
N ARG A 144 -2.07 -3.04 -6.89
CA ARG A 144 -2.09 -3.20 -5.44
C ARG A 144 -1.51 -4.54 -5.00
N ALA A 145 -1.92 -5.65 -5.64
CA ALA A 145 -1.38 -6.98 -5.35
C ALA A 145 0.13 -7.07 -5.63
N ARG A 146 0.61 -6.50 -6.74
CA ARG A 146 2.05 -6.47 -7.06
C ARG A 146 2.84 -5.59 -6.10
N SER A 147 2.25 -4.48 -5.68
CA SER A 147 2.81 -3.62 -4.65
C SER A 147 2.94 -4.31 -3.31
N CYS A 148 2.39 -5.50 -3.08
CA CYS A 148 2.68 -6.31 -1.90
C CYS A 148 4.02 -7.06 -1.98
N ALA A 149 4.50 -7.40 -3.18
CA ALA A 149 5.69 -8.23 -3.42
C ALA A 149 7.03 -7.46 -3.39
N GLY A 150 7.03 -6.18 -3.02
CA GLY A 150 8.25 -5.39 -2.90
C GLY A 150 9.21 -5.90 -1.82
N ALA A 151 10.47 -5.51 -1.94
CA ALA A 151 11.54 -5.91 -1.03
C ALA A 151 11.19 -5.70 0.45
N TRP A 152 11.66 -6.63 1.29
CA TRP A 152 11.53 -6.55 2.74
C TRP A 152 12.91 -6.26 3.36
N PRO A 153 13.02 -5.24 4.23
CA PRO A 153 14.28 -4.90 4.87
C PRO A 153 14.62 -5.89 5.98
N ARG A 154 15.82 -5.73 6.55
CA ARG A 154 16.25 -6.58 7.66
C ARG A 154 15.55 -6.18 8.94
N VAL A 155 15.05 -7.18 9.65
CA VAL A 155 14.30 -7.03 10.90
C VAL A 155 14.86 -8.00 11.94
N ASP A 156 14.92 -7.55 13.19
CA ASP A 156 15.30 -8.42 14.31
C ASP A 156 14.29 -9.55 14.48
N ARG A 157 14.78 -10.77 14.73
CA ARG A 157 13.91 -11.94 14.94
C ARG A 157 12.95 -11.79 16.12
N GLY A 158 13.36 -11.04 17.14
CA GLY A 158 12.52 -10.76 18.33
C GLY A 158 11.54 -9.60 18.13
N ASP A 159 11.52 -8.97 16.95
CA ASP A 159 10.65 -7.83 16.69
C ASP A 159 9.21 -8.28 16.41
N ALA A 160 8.42 -8.39 17.48
CA ALA A 160 7.04 -8.81 17.44
C ALA A 160 6.05 -7.66 17.16
N ARG A 161 6.53 -6.48 16.74
CA ARG A 161 5.64 -5.37 16.38
C ARG A 161 4.84 -5.73 15.13
N THR A 162 3.58 -5.33 15.10
CA THR A 162 2.71 -5.58 13.95
C THR A 162 3.08 -4.68 12.79
N LEU A 163 2.79 -5.12 11.56
CA LEU A 163 2.97 -4.31 10.36
C LEU A 163 2.20 -2.98 10.48
N LEU A 164 1.00 -3.03 11.06
CA LEU A 164 0.19 -1.83 11.31
C LEU A 164 0.88 -0.87 12.28
N ALA A 165 1.32 -1.36 13.44
CA ALA A 165 1.95 -0.51 14.46
C ALA A 165 3.21 0.18 13.94
N VAL A 166 4.01 -0.52 13.12
CA VAL A 166 5.19 0.09 12.51
C VAL A 166 4.80 1.12 11.44
N SER A 167 3.76 0.87 10.64
CA SER A 167 3.29 1.86 9.64
C SER A 167 2.74 3.16 10.26
N GLU A 168 2.29 3.12 11.52
CA GLU A 168 1.73 4.26 12.25
C GLU A 168 2.78 5.02 13.08
N SER A 169 3.96 4.44 13.25
CA SER A 169 5.04 5.04 14.02
C SER A 169 5.78 6.15 13.25
N ASP A 170 6.45 7.03 13.98
CA ASP A 170 7.36 8.02 13.41
C ASP A 170 8.73 7.34 13.15
N PRO A 171 9.18 7.19 11.90
CA PRO A 171 10.49 6.61 11.59
C PRO A 171 11.67 7.48 12.05
N GLY A 172 11.43 8.73 12.47
CA GLY A 172 12.41 9.60 13.13
C GLY A 172 12.58 9.33 14.62
N ASP A 173 11.60 8.73 15.29
CA ASP A 173 11.68 8.33 16.72
C ASP A 173 11.65 6.81 16.87
N VAL A 174 12.81 6.22 16.61
CA VAL A 174 13.02 4.76 16.62
C VAL A 174 13.79 4.31 17.86
N SER A 175 13.87 5.16 18.87
CA SER A 175 14.66 4.98 20.09
C SER A 175 14.22 3.75 20.90
N ALA A 176 12.96 3.34 20.78
CA ALA A 176 12.38 2.15 21.39
C ALA A 176 12.43 0.89 20.50
N TRP A 177 12.88 1.01 19.25
CA TRP A 177 12.89 -0.13 18.32
C TRP A 177 14.04 -1.08 18.61
N PRO A 178 13.89 -2.39 18.34
CA PRO A 178 14.99 -3.34 18.39
C PRO A 178 16.20 -2.87 17.55
N PRO A 179 17.46 -3.05 18.01
CA PRO A 179 18.64 -2.47 17.36
C PRO A 179 18.82 -2.81 15.88
N GLY A 180 18.56 -4.07 15.48
CA GLY A 180 18.67 -4.49 14.09
C GLY A 180 17.53 -3.97 13.22
N SER A 181 16.32 -3.84 13.77
CA SER A 181 15.20 -3.17 13.08
C SER A 181 15.36 -1.65 13.01
N ARG A 182 16.17 -1.05 13.88
CA ARG A 182 16.45 0.39 13.91
C ARG A 182 17.38 0.83 12.77
N ALA A 183 18.33 -0.01 12.39
CA ALA A 183 19.34 0.32 11.39
C ALA A 183 18.72 0.70 10.03
N GLU A 184 17.62 0.04 9.66
CA GLU A 184 16.87 0.27 8.42
C GLU A 184 15.44 0.75 8.71
N ALA A 185 15.23 1.50 9.80
CA ALA A 185 13.90 1.84 10.29
C ALA A 185 13.03 2.56 9.23
N HIS A 186 13.61 3.45 8.45
CA HIS A 186 12.93 4.15 7.36
C HIS A 186 12.47 3.19 6.24
N LEU A 187 13.27 2.17 5.90
CA LEU A 187 12.91 1.14 4.92
C LEU A 187 11.80 0.23 5.47
N LEU A 188 11.90 -0.15 6.74
CA LEU A 188 10.90 -0.99 7.41
C LEU A 188 9.56 -0.27 7.50
N TRP A 189 9.58 1.00 7.91
CA TRP A 189 8.40 1.86 7.91
C TRP A 189 7.81 2.00 6.50
N ALA A 190 8.63 2.28 5.49
CA ALA A 190 8.16 2.45 4.11
C ALA A 190 7.55 1.15 3.54
N ALA A 191 8.14 0.00 3.87
CA ALA A 191 7.60 -1.31 3.50
C ALA A 191 6.25 -1.57 4.17
N CYS A 192 6.11 -1.26 5.46
CA CYS A 192 4.85 -1.39 6.20
C CYS A 192 3.78 -0.42 5.66
N LEU A 193 4.14 0.82 5.35
CA LEU A 193 3.22 1.81 4.77
C LEU A 193 2.73 1.40 3.37
N ARG A 194 3.63 0.88 2.52
CA ARG A 194 3.28 0.30 1.22
C ARG A 194 2.26 -0.82 1.39
N LEU A 195 2.47 -1.71 2.37
CA LEU A 195 1.52 -2.79 2.65
C LEU A 195 0.18 -2.25 3.18
N ARG A 196 0.17 -1.19 4.00
CA ARG A 196 -1.04 -0.51 4.48
C ARG A 196 -1.88 0.12 3.38
N ALA A 197 -1.24 0.68 2.36
CA ALA A 197 -1.94 1.17 1.17
C ALA A 197 -2.62 0.05 0.37
N ALA A 198 -2.18 -1.21 0.56
CA ALA A 198 -2.66 -2.36 -0.19
C ALA A 198 -3.59 -3.30 0.59
N LEU A 199 -3.39 -3.46 1.89
CA LEU A 199 -4.05 -4.47 2.72
C LEU A 199 -4.91 -3.82 3.78
N ASP A 200 -5.96 -4.52 4.20
CA ASP A 200 -6.83 -4.06 5.28
C ASP A 200 -6.07 -3.98 6.61
N ASP A 201 -6.37 -2.96 7.44
CA ASP A 201 -5.66 -2.75 8.71
C ASP A 201 -5.81 -3.96 9.66
N ASP A 202 -6.97 -4.62 9.66
CA ASP A 202 -7.22 -5.84 10.46
C ASP A 202 -6.31 -7.02 10.07
N VAL A 203 -5.87 -7.07 8.81
CA VAL A 203 -4.88 -8.05 8.34
C VAL A 203 -3.50 -7.66 8.87
N LEU A 204 -3.12 -6.38 8.71
CA LEU A 204 -1.81 -5.88 9.14
C LEU A 204 -1.62 -5.87 10.65
N ALA A 205 -2.70 -5.75 11.42
CA ALA A 205 -2.70 -5.86 12.88
C ALA A 205 -2.38 -7.28 13.36
N ARG A 206 -2.51 -8.30 12.50
CA ARG A 206 -2.27 -9.71 12.84
C ARG A 206 -0.92 -10.25 12.39
N ILE A 207 -0.22 -9.52 11.51
CA ILE A 207 1.07 -9.94 10.96
C ILE A 207 2.16 -9.11 11.63
N THR A 208 3.20 -9.79 12.10
CA THR A 208 4.36 -9.14 12.72
C THR A 208 5.48 -8.90 11.71
N VAL A 209 6.34 -7.91 11.97
CA VAL A 209 7.45 -7.53 11.06
C VAL A 209 8.51 -8.61 10.90
N ASN A 210 8.57 -9.57 11.82
CA ASN A 210 9.42 -10.77 11.75
C ASN A 210 8.75 -11.96 11.04
N GLY A 211 7.50 -11.82 10.57
CA GLY A 211 6.77 -12.83 9.81
C GLY A 211 5.99 -13.86 10.64
N THR A 212 5.78 -13.63 11.95
CA THR A 212 4.92 -14.46 12.82
C THR A 212 3.47 -13.99 12.90
#